data_AF-A0A4U9VTY9-F1
#
_entry.id   AF-A0A4U9VTY9-F1
#
_cell.length_a   1.000
_cell.length_b   1.000
_cell.length_c   1.000
_cell.angle_alpha   90.00
_cell.angle_beta   90.00
_cell.angle_gamma   90.00
#
_symmetry.space_group_name_H-M   'P 1'
#
loop_
_entity.id
_entity.type
_entity.pdbx_description
1 polymer ?
#
loop_
_entity_poly.entity_id
_entity_poly.type
_entity_poly.pdbx_seq_one_letter_code
_entity_poly.pdbx_strand_id
1 'polypeptide(L)'
;MRGQLVQVYPEVSIFGYSNRFNELITPLEYANLVYDMFGSYLVETFKKITKAELDSIKSQMDIDAINQFPFPASFDAQQYSGDNGRVEKRMVNFVVDETSEAFMFRDRYLEHYGL
;
A
#
# COMPACT_ATOMS: atom_id res chain seq x y z
N MET A 1 -33.47 27.52 -8.47
CA MET A 1 -32.10 26.97 -8.34
C MET A 1 -32.17 25.46 -8.53
N ARG A 2 -31.52 24.91 -9.56
CA ARG A 2 -31.41 23.46 -9.75
C ARG A 2 -30.27 22.97 -8.85
N GLY A 3 -30.60 22.16 -7.84
CA GLY A 3 -29.60 21.49 -7.01
C GLY A 3 -28.83 20.50 -7.87
N GLN A 4 -27.50 20.63 -7.91
CA GLN A 4 -26.62 19.68 -8.55
C GLN A 4 -26.52 18.46 -7.64
N LEU A 5 -26.98 17.30 -8.11
CA LEU A 5 -26.76 16.03 -7.43
C LEU A 5 -25.25 15.74 -7.46
N VAL A 6 -24.58 15.91 -6.34
CA VAL A 6 -23.21 15.41 -6.15
C VAL A 6 -23.34 13.89 -6.02
N GLN A 7 -22.93 13.17 -7.07
CA GLN A 7 -22.85 11.72 -7.04
C GLN A 7 -21.67 11.32 -6.14
N VAL A 8 -21.96 11.06 -4.86
CA VAL A 8 -20.98 10.52 -3.91
C VAL A 8 -20.80 9.05 -4.26
N TYR A 9 -19.69 8.72 -4.92
CA TYR A 9 -19.31 7.33 -5.11
C TYR A 9 -18.93 6.74 -3.74
N PRO A 10 -19.36 5.51 -3.42
CA PRO A 10 -18.85 4.82 -2.25
C PRO A 10 -17.34 4.60 -2.44
N GLU A 11 -16.54 5.20 -1.55
CA GLU A 11 -15.11 4.96 -1.50
C GLU A 11 -14.86 3.57 -0.92
N VAL A 12 -14.00 2.79 -1.56
CA VAL A 12 -13.60 1.46 -1.09
C VAL A 12 -12.13 1.53 -0.71
N SER A 13 -11.84 1.34 0.58
CA SER A 13 -10.49 1.11 1.08
C SER A 13 -10.26 -0.38 1.26
N ILE A 14 -9.16 -0.91 0.73
CA ILE A 14 -8.74 -2.30 0.92
C ILE A 14 -7.49 -2.28 1.81
N PHE A 15 -7.55 -3.03 2.90
CA PHE A 15 -6.41 -3.26 3.79
C PHE A 15 -6.05 -4.74 3.72
N GLY A 16 -4.75 -5.04 3.59
CA GLY A 16 -4.25 -6.42 3.59
C GLY A 16 -3.00 -6.54 4.44
N TYR A 17 -2.87 -7.70 5.08
CA TYR A 17 -1.72 -8.05 5.90
C TYR A 17 -1.08 -9.29 5.29
N SER A 18 0.24 -9.24 5.11
CA SER A 18 1.04 -10.38 4.70
C SER A 18 2.36 -10.32 5.44
N ASN A 19 2.81 -11.46 5.99
CA ASN A 19 4.17 -11.60 6.51
C ASN A 19 5.25 -11.47 5.43
N ARG A 20 4.86 -11.43 4.16
CA ARG A 20 5.74 -11.17 3.02
C ARG A 20 6.00 -9.67 2.80
N PHE A 21 5.19 -8.77 3.35
CA PHE A 21 5.52 -7.33 3.37
C PHE A 21 6.63 -7.09 4.39
N ASN A 22 7.88 -7.07 3.92
CA ASN A 22 9.07 -6.83 4.74
C ASN A 22 10.14 -6.08 3.92
N GLU A 23 11.25 -5.71 4.56
CA GLU A 23 12.32 -4.92 3.94
C GLU A 23 13.07 -5.64 2.79
N LEU A 24 12.84 -6.94 2.59
CA LEU A 24 13.47 -7.75 1.55
C LEU A 24 12.55 -8.03 0.36
N ILE A 25 11.32 -7.54 0.39
CA ILE A 25 10.35 -7.81 -0.69
C ILE A 25 10.83 -7.22 -2.01
N THR A 26 10.80 -8.03 -3.07
CA THR A 26 11.10 -7.53 -4.41
C THR A 26 9.91 -6.77 -5.01
N PRO A 27 10.11 -5.82 -5.94
CA PRO A 27 9.03 -5.13 -6.63
C PRO A 27 8.01 -6.10 -7.25
N LEU A 28 8.50 -7.20 -7.84
CA LEU A 28 7.65 -8.24 -8.41
C LEU A 28 6.82 -8.98 -7.35
N GLU A 29 7.39 -9.34 -6.21
CA GLU A 29 6.63 -9.97 -5.13
C GLU A 29 5.56 -9.03 -4.56
N TYR A 30 5.90 -7.76 -4.37
CA TYR A 30 4.94 -6.74 -3.92
C TYR A 30 3.79 -6.59 -4.92
N ALA A 31 4.10 -6.42 -6.21
CA ALA A 31 3.09 -6.28 -7.26
C ALA A 31 2.18 -7.52 -7.33
N ASN A 32 2.73 -8.72 -7.19
CA ASN A 32 1.95 -9.96 -7.16
C ASN A 32 1.00 -10.02 -5.97
N LEU A 33 1.44 -9.62 -4.77
CA LEU A 33 0.61 -9.60 -3.56
C LEU A 33 -0.52 -8.57 -3.68
N VAL A 34 -0.21 -7.36 -4.13
CA VAL A 34 -1.21 -6.30 -4.34
C VAL A 34 -2.24 -6.75 -5.38
N TYR A 35 -1.79 -7.33 -6.50
CA TYR A 35 -2.68 -7.87 -7.52
C TYR A 35 -3.63 -8.93 -6.93
N ASP A 36 -3.10 -9.87 -6.15
CA ASP A 36 -3.91 -10.94 -5.54
C ASP A 36 -4.91 -10.40 -4.51
N MET A 37 -4.53 -9.38 -3.73
CA MET A 37 -5.42 -8.71 -2.78
C MET A 37 -6.61 -8.05 -3.48
N PHE A 38 -6.36 -7.23 -4.50
CA PHE A 38 -7.42 -6.60 -5.29
C PHE A 38 -8.24 -7.63 -6.04
N GLY A 39 -7.59 -8.62 -6.65
CA GLY A 39 -8.25 -9.69 -7.39
C GLY A 39 -9.21 -10.49 -6.53
N SER A 40 -8.79 -10.85 -5.31
CA SER A 40 -9.65 -11.53 -4.34
C SER A 40 -10.88 -10.69 -3.97
N TYR A 41 -10.68 -9.39 -3.69
CA TYR A 41 -11.78 -8.46 -3.44
C TYR A 41 -12.77 -8.39 -4.61
N LEU A 42 -12.27 -8.33 -5.86
CA LEU A 42 -13.10 -8.25 -7.06
C LEU A 42 -13.93 -9.51 -7.28
N VAL A 43 -13.31 -10.70 -7.11
CA VAL A 43 -13.99 -12.00 -7.24
C VAL A 43 -15.11 -12.12 -6.20
N GLU A 44 -14.82 -11.79 -4.94
CA GLU A 44 -15.82 -11.87 -3.87
C GLU A 44 -16.97 -10.87 -4.04
N THR A 45 -16.65 -9.63 -4.42
CA THR A 45 -17.62 -8.53 -4.48
C THR A 45 -18.51 -8.61 -5.71
N PHE A 46 -17.93 -8.77 -6.90
CA PHE A 46 -18.66 -8.57 -8.15
C PHE A 46 -19.24 -9.85 -8.74
N LYS A 47 -18.77 -11.04 -8.32
CA LYS A 47 -19.23 -12.39 -8.73
C LYS A 47 -19.30 -12.68 -10.24
N LYS A 48 -19.02 -11.70 -11.09
CA LYS A 48 -18.94 -11.77 -12.55
C LYS A 48 -17.50 -11.91 -13.06
N ILE A 49 -16.53 -11.64 -12.19
CA ILE A 49 -15.11 -11.78 -12.47
C ILE A 49 -14.66 -13.07 -11.79
N THR A 50 -14.00 -13.95 -12.56
CA THR A 50 -13.49 -15.23 -12.06
C THR A 50 -12.01 -15.13 -11.71
N LYS A 51 -11.57 -15.97 -10.78
CA LYS A 51 -10.14 -16.12 -10.47
C LYS A 51 -9.32 -16.49 -11.71
N ALA A 52 -9.84 -17.37 -12.56
CA ALA A 52 -9.13 -17.83 -13.75
C ALA A 52 -8.86 -16.70 -14.76
N GLU A 53 -9.83 -15.79 -14.94
CA GLU A 53 -9.63 -14.58 -15.77
C GLU A 53 -8.54 -13.68 -15.19
N LEU A 54 -8.55 -13.47 -13.88
CA LEU A 54 -7.53 -12.65 -13.20
C LEU A 54 -6.14 -13.30 -13.22
N ASP A 55 -6.04 -14.63 -13.06
CA ASP A 55 -4.77 -15.35 -13.15
C ASP A 55 -4.17 -15.23 -14.57
N SER A 56 -5.02 -15.31 -15.60
CA SER A 56 -4.62 -15.10 -17.00
C SER A 56 -4.07 -13.69 -17.23
N ILE A 57 -4.76 -12.66 -16.73
CA ILE A 57 -4.30 -11.27 -16.82
C ILE A 57 -3.00 -11.07 -16.05
N LYS A 58 -2.86 -11.66 -14.85
CA LYS A 58 -1.65 -11.58 -14.03
C LYS A 58 -0.42 -12.08 -14.78
N SER A 59 -0.57 -13.16 -15.57
CA SER A 59 0.51 -13.72 -16.38
C SER A 59 1.04 -12.78 -17.48
N GLN A 60 0.28 -11.73 -17.81
CA GLN A 60 0.60 -10.73 -18.84
C GLN A 60 1.16 -9.43 -18.26
N MET A 61 1.38 -9.37 -16.94
CA MET A 61 2.00 -8.22 -16.30
C MET A 61 3.40 -7.95 -16.87
N ASP A 62 3.70 -6.69 -17.14
CA ASP A 62 5.01 -6.26 -17.62
C ASP A 62 6.04 -6.31 -16.48
N ILE A 63 6.78 -7.41 -16.41
CA ILE A 63 7.79 -7.65 -15.37
C ILE A 63 8.91 -6.63 -15.44
N ASP A 64 9.31 -6.22 -16.64
CA ASP A 64 10.41 -5.26 -16.83
C ASP A 64 10.00 -3.89 -16.32
N ALA A 65 8.77 -3.45 -16.60
CA ALA A 65 8.21 -2.23 -16.04
C ALA A 65 8.10 -2.29 -14.50
N ILE A 66 7.67 -3.43 -13.94
CA ILE A 66 7.55 -3.59 -12.47
C ILE A 66 8.90 -3.50 -11.78
N ASN A 67 9.94 -4.11 -12.35
CA ASN A 67 11.28 -4.09 -11.77
C ASN A 67 11.99 -2.72 -11.89
N GLN A 68 11.44 -1.77 -12.65
CA GLN A 68 11.96 -0.40 -12.69
C GLN A 68 11.62 0.41 -11.43
N PHE A 69 10.64 -0.03 -10.63
CA PHE A 69 10.31 0.62 -9.37
C PHE A 69 11.30 0.17 -8.29
N PRO A 70 12.19 1.05 -7.80
CA PRO A 70 13.14 0.68 -6.76
C PRO A 70 12.40 0.44 -5.44
N PHE A 71 12.83 -0.59 -4.71
CA PHE A 71 12.45 -0.79 -3.33
C PHE A 71 13.71 -0.95 -2.46
N PRO A 72 13.83 -0.22 -1.33
CA PRO A 72 12.94 0.88 -0.92
C PRO A 72 12.93 2.02 -1.95
N ALA A 73 11.82 2.73 -2.05
CA ALA A 73 11.78 3.95 -2.86
C ALA A 73 12.66 5.04 -2.19
N SER A 74 13.18 6.00 -2.93
CA SER A 74 13.77 7.19 -2.27
C SER A 74 12.69 7.90 -1.44
N PHE A 75 13.06 8.49 -0.31
CA PHE A 75 12.10 9.15 0.57
C PHE A 75 11.22 10.18 -0.17
N ASP A 76 11.81 10.99 -1.05
CA ASP A 76 11.07 12.00 -1.82
C ASP A 76 10.06 11.40 -2.84
N ALA A 77 10.22 10.12 -3.20
CA ALA A 77 9.38 9.42 -4.17
C ALA A 77 8.25 8.59 -3.54
N GLN A 78 8.36 8.19 -2.27
CA GLN A 78 7.36 7.32 -1.65
C GLN A 78 6.02 8.03 -1.38
N GLN A 79 6.04 9.35 -1.17
CA GLN A 79 4.88 10.23 -0.95
C GLN A 79 3.83 9.65 0.01
N TYR A 80 4.27 9.07 1.14
CA TYR A 80 3.35 8.53 2.13
C TYR A 80 2.67 9.64 2.91
N SER A 81 1.43 9.39 3.37
CA SER A 81 0.63 10.35 4.14
C SER A 81 1.34 10.85 5.42
N GLY A 82 2.29 10.08 5.96
CA GLY A 82 3.10 10.43 7.13
C GLY A 82 4.36 11.25 6.84
N ASP A 83 4.76 11.43 5.57
CA ASP A 83 6.03 12.08 5.21
C ASP A 83 6.05 13.57 5.58
N ASN A 84 4.89 14.23 5.49
CA ASN A 84 4.68 15.62 5.96
C ASN A 84 4.15 15.68 7.40
N GLY A 85 4.18 14.55 8.11
CA GLY A 85 3.64 14.40 9.45
C GLY A 85 4.43 15.17 10.51
N ARG A 86 3.94 15.08 11.74
CA ARG A 86 4.62 15.61 12.93
C ARG A 86 5.43 14.50 13.58
N VAL A 87 6.10 14.85 14.68
CA VAL A 87 6.72 13.88 15.56
C VAL A 87 5.64 12.91 16.06
N GLU A 88 5.84 11.62 15.81
CA GLU A 88 4.97 10.53 16.20
C GLU A 88 5.50 9.82 17.45
N LYS A 89 4.63 9.06 18.11
CA LYS A 89 4.99 8.12 19.19
C LYS A 89 4.56 6.72 18.82
N ARG A 90 5.18 5.72 19.44
CA ARG A 90 4.80 4.31 19.26
C ARG A 90 3.31 4.13 19.61
N MET A 91 2.60 3.36 18.80
CA MET A 91 1.25 2.90 19.12
C MET A 91 1.24 1.41 19.47
N VAL A 92 0.49 1.04 20.51
CA VAL A 92 0.25 -0.35 20.92
C VAL A 92 -1.26 -0.54 21.02
N ASN A 93 -1.82 -1.46 20.23
CA ASN A 93 -3.27 -1.69 20.17
C ASN A 93 -4.09 -0.41 19.95
N PHE A 94 -3.63 0.45 19.03
CA PHE A 94 -4.24 1.76 18.72
C PHE A 94 -4.24 2.78 19.88
N VAL A 95 -3.47 2.52 20.93
CA VAL A 95 -3.24 3.48 22.03
C VAL A 95 -1.81 4.00 21.93
N VAL A 96 -1.65 5.32 22.05
CA VAL A 96 -0.33 5.95 22.07
C VAL A 96 0.43 5.53 23.33
N ASP A 97 1.62 5.00 23.15
CA ASP A 97 2.56 4.72 24.23
C ASP A 97 3.27 6.02 24.62
N GLU A 98 2.74 6.68 25.64
CA GLU A 98 3.28 7.96 26.12
C GLU A 98 4.72 7.88 26.63
N THR A 99 5.19 6.67 26.96
CA THR A 99 6.56 6.42 27.44
C THR A 99 7.57 6.25 26.31
N SER A 100 7.10 6.11 25.07
CA SER A 100 7.97 5.94 23.91
C SER A 100 8.69 7.23 23.51
N GLU A 101 9.90 7.07 22.98
CA GLU A 101 10.60 8.15 22.31
C GLU A 101 9.81 8.59 21.08
N ALA A 102 9.71 9.90 20.94
CA ALA A 102 9.04 10.52 19.83
C ALA A 102 9.97 10.48 18.59
N PHE A 103 9.45 10.19 17.41
CA PHE A 103 10.25 10.04 16.19
C PHE A 103 9.59 10.67 14.97
N MET A 104 10.39 10.98 13.95
CA MET A 104 9.90 11.39 12.63
C MET A 104 9.98 10.21 11.68
N PHE A 105 8.93 9.98 10.87
CA PHE A 105 8.94 8.92 9.85
C PHE A 105 10.11 9.07 8.88
N ARG A 106 10.39 10.31 8.46
CA ARG A 106 11.55 10.62 7.60
C ARG A 106 12.85 10.14 8.22
N ASP A 107 13.14 10.57 9.43
CA ASP A 107 14.42 10.27 10.07
C ASP A 107 14.59 8.77 10.25
N ARG A 108 13.53 8.05 10.66
CA ARG A 108 13.54 6.58 10.78
C ARG A 108 13.73 5.89 9.44
N TYR A 109 13.11 6.40 8.38
CA TYR A 109 13.24 5.84 7.03
C TYR A 109 14.67 5.98 6.51
N LEU A 110 15.24 7.18 6.63
CA LEU A 110 16.61 7.48 6.22
C LEU A 110 17.63 6.70 7.07
N GLU A 111 17.40 6.57 8.38
CA GLU A 111 18.23 5.77 9.29
C GLU A 111 18.26 4.29 8.89
N HIS A 112 17.09 3.73 8.53
CA HIS A 112 16.98 2.30 8.19
C HIS A 112 17.50 1.97 6.79
N TYR A 113 17.17 2.78 5.79
CA TYR A 113 17.48 2.47 4.38
C TYR A 113 18.72 3.20 3.83
N GLY A 114 19.25 4.22 4.52
CA GLY A 114 20.53 4.85 4.18
C GLY A 114 20.57 5.56 2.82
N LEU A 115 19.41 5.95 2.27
CA LEU A 115 19.25 6.65 0.98
C LEU A 115 19.20 8.16 1.15
#